data_AF-E9DW11-F1
#
_entry.id   AF-E9DW11-F1
#
_cell.length_a   1.000
_cell.length_b   1.000
_cell.length_c   1.000
_cell.angle_alpha   90.00
_cell.angle_beta   90.00
_cell.angle_gamma   90.00
#
_symmetry.space_group_name_H-M   'P 1'
#
loop_
_entity.id
_entity.type
_entity.pdbx_description
1 polymer ?
#
loop_
_entity_poly.entity_id
_entity_poly.type
_entity_poly.pdbx_seq_one_letter_code
_entity_poly.pdbx_strand_id
1 'polypeptide(L)'
;MFPAVLLLQLALWAVSTSAFYPYTPGWLKEKEDVTLDEAKRSSAVGDARDGLIFRIEKRTQENESPAVLAAEQAAWLKHKFKHSRSGAPVNAVEKRASQYKIMEATEPSEVMAAGITQDGTDYSYFVKVGLGSKGKQVYLLVDTGAGSTWVMGSGCTDTPCSTHTTFGQGDSSTFTDVGKSFSVSYGSGAVQGKLVTDTINVAGISLKYTFGQASKTSDVFSHFAFDGILGMSMGQGDSDNFLKTLVEARKLDKNLFSIHLNRASDGSNNGEIKFGSTNPNKYTGDISYTSIGSKKGDWAIQIDDMAYDGKKADAGGVLSYIDTGTSFIFGPPSLVKKIHNTIPGSSSSDGLTYTVPCSSNKSLSFTFSGVDYKISSKDWISPKDSSGNCTSNLYGHEVVDGAWLLGDTFLKNVYAVFDADQKRIGFAAPADFKGGPSSSSSSGSSSPTPTTVGLTTVATTALTTGETSQPDFSTQSKRPPLGLSGHETGSTRSSSATAKPTESTKSAAPDASARQTAKLAVVFFFAALAALVA
;
A
#
# COMPACT_ATOMS: atom_id res chain seq x y z
N MET A 1 21.70 -49.21 -36.34
CA MET A 1 21.75 -47.73 -36.29
C MET A 1 20.72 -47.09 -35.34
N PHE A 2 19.86 -47.84 -34.66
CA PHE A 2 18.94 -47.30 -33.64
C PHE A 2 19.45 -47.19 -32.19
N PRO A 3 20.48 -47.93 -31.70
CA PRO A 3 20.89 -47.80 -30.29
C PRO A 3 21.76 -46.56 -30.01
N ALA A 4 22.43 -46.01 -31.03
CA ALA A 4 23.22 -44.78 -30.89
C ALA A 4 22.35 -43.52 -30.73
N VAL A 5 21.15 -43.52 -31.35
CA VAL A 5 20.22 -42.39 -31.28
C VAL A 5 19.53 -42.32 -29.92
N LEU A 6 19.25 -43.47 -29.30
CA LEU A 6 18.63 -43.54 -27.97
C LEU A 6 19.62 -43.11 -26.87
N LEU A 7 20.90 -43.48 -26.99
CA LEU A 7 21.96 -43.03 -26.07
C LEU A 7 22.26 -41.53 -26.23
N LEU A 8 22.18 -40.99 -27.45
CA LEU A 8 22.32 -39.54 -27.66
C LEU A 8 21.12 -38.77 -27.08
N GLN A 9 19.91 -39.31 -27.16
CA GLN A 9 18.72 -38.69 -26.57
C GLN A 9 18.71 -38.77 -25.03
N LEU A 10 19.17 -39.87 -24.43
CA LEU A 10 19.34 -39.99 -22.97
C LEU A 10 20.47 -39.08 -22.45
N ALA A 11 21.56 -38.91 -23.22
CA ALA A 11 22.59 -37.94 -22.89
C ALA A 11 22.04 -36.50 -22.93
N LEU A 12 21.24 -36.13 -23.94
CA LEU A 12 20.62 -34.80 -24.03
C LEU A 12 19.62 -34.50 -22.89
N TRP A 13 18.98 -35.52 -22.32
CA TRP A 13 18.11 -35.36 -21.14
C TRP A 13 18.87 -35.32 -19.81
N ALA A 14 20.10 -35.86 -19.75
CA ALA A 14 20.98 -35.75 -18.59
C ALA A 14 21.78 -34.44 -18.53
N VAL A 15 21.93 -33.71 -19.66
CA VAL A 15 22.57 -32.37 -19.66
C VAL A 15 21.57 -31.22 -19.49
N SER A 16 20.26 -31.48 -19.57
CA SER A 16 19.22 -30.44 -19.40
C SER A 16 18.69 -30.32 -17.96
N THR A 17 19.21 -31.10 -17.02
CA THR A 17 18.97 -30.95 -15.56
C THR A 17 20.12 -30.30 -14.80
N SER A 18 21.17 -29.84 -15.48
CA SER A 18 22.28 -29.06 -14.89
C SER A 18 22.23 -27.57 -15.25
N ALA A 19 21.06 -27.07 -15.63
CA ALA A 19 20.83 -25.66 -15.95
C ALA A 19 20.34 -24.88 -14.73
N PHE A 20 21.07 -24.89 -13.62
CA PHE A 20 20.98 -23.87 -12.56
C PHE A 20 22.24 -23.99 -11.69
N TYR A 21 23.31 -23.31 -12.09
CA TYR A 21 24.27 -22.87 -11.07
C TYR A 21 23.52 -21.87 -10.19
N PRO A 22 23.35 -22.12 -8.87
CA PRO A 22 22.89 -21.06 -8.01
C PRO A 22 23.93 -19.94 -8.08
N TYR A 23 23.53 -18.78 -8.58
CA TYR A 23 24.25 -17.54 -8.33
C TYR A 23 24.34 -17.42 -6.81
N THR A 24 25.51 -17.73 -6.27
CA THR A 24 25.84 -17.55 -4.87
C THR A 24 26.29 -16.11 -4.74
N PRO A 25 25.44 -15.21 -4.23
CA PRO A 25 25.84 -13.82 -4.07
C PRO A 25 27.05 -13.74 -3.13
N GLY A 26 27.93 -12.76 -3.33
CA GLY A 26 29.22 -12.68 -2.61
C GLY A 26 29.11 -12.79 -1.08
N TRP A 27 28.01 -12.31 -0.52
CA TRP A 27 27.70 -12.39 0.91
C TRP A 27 27.47 -13.81 1.43
N LEU A 28 27.05 -14.77 0.59
CA LEU A 28 26.84 -16.16 1.00
C LEU A 28 28.16 -16.93 1.08
N LYS A 29 29.13 -16.62 0.20
CA LYS A 29 30.51 -17.15 0.29
C LYS A 29 31.23 -16.63 1.52
N GLU A 30 31.05 -15.34 1.82
CA GLU A 30 31.62 -14.71 3.01
C GLU A 30 31.05 -15.32 4.30
N LYS A 31 29.76 -15.70 4.29
CA LYS A 31 29.10 -16.37 5.43
C LYS A 31 29.57 -17.82 5.63
N GLU A 32 29.83 -18.56 4.54
CA GLU A 32 30.34 -19.93 4.60
C GLU A 32 31.81 -19.99 5.04
N ASP A 33 32.66 -19.07 4.58
CA ASP A 33 34.06 -18.95 5.01
C ASP A 33 34.18 -18.53 6.49
N VAL A 34 33.30 -17.65 6.98
CA VAL A 34 33.23 -17.27 8.40
C VAL A 34 32.82 -18.46 9.29
N THR A 35 31.88 -19.30 8.85
CA THR A 35 31.46 -20.50 9.61
C THR A 35 32.53 -21.60 9.67
N LEU A 36 33.43 -21.69 8.69
CA LEU A 36 34.52 -22.66 8.68
C LEU A 36 35.70 -22.25 9.58
N ASP A 37 35.93 -20.94 9.76
CA ASP A 37 36.93 -20.42 10.70
C ASP A 37 36.46 -20.50 12.16
N GLU A 38 35.15 -20.41 12.43
CA GLU A 38 34.58 -20.62 13.77
C GLU A 38 34.66 -22.09 14.22
N ALA A 39 34.50 -23.05 13.30
CA ALA A 39 34.63 -24.48 13.60
C ALA A 39 36.06 -24.89 13.99
N LYS A 40 37.09 -24.11 13.62
CA LYS A 40 38.50 -24.34 14.01
C LYS A 40 38.90 -23.75 15.36
N ARG A 41 38.00 -23.04 16.06
CA ARG A 41 38.33 -22.32 17.31
C ARG A 41 37.85 -22.95 18.61
N SER A 42 37.31 -24.16 18.63
CA SER A 42 36.92 -24.83 19.89
C SER A 42 37.71 -26.12 20.17
N SER A 43 38.91 -25.94 20.71
CA SER A 43 39.61 -26.99 21.46
C SER A 43 40.33 -26.40 22.66
N ALA A 44 39.61 -26.20 23.76
CA ALA A 44 40.19 -26.08 25.09
C ALA A 44 39.19 -26.50 26.17
N VAL A 45 39.49 -27.64 26.79
CA VAL A 45 38.83 -28.18 27.98
C VAL A 45 39.37 -27.46 29.22
N GLY A 46 38.50 -27.07 30.14
CA GLY A 46 38.85 -26.55 31.47
C GLY A 46 37.64 -26.53 32.39
N ASP A 47 37.78 -27.19 33.54
CA ASP A 47 36.77 -27.58 34.52
C ASP A 47 36.45 -26.46 35.56
N ALA A 48 35.30 -26.64 36.22
CA ALA A 48 34.87 -26.09 37.52
C ALA A 48 34.02 -24.79 37.63
N ARG A 49 32.73 -25.02 37.93
CA ARG A 49 31.85 -24.40 38.95
C ARG A 49 31.79 -22.86 39.07
N ASP A 50 30.73 -22.25 38.53
CA ASP A 50 29.78 -21.37 39.24
C ASP A 50 28.74 -20.78 38.27
N GLY A 51 27.47 -20.68 38.72
CA GLY A 51 26.40 -19.82 38.19
C GLY A 51 26.11 -19.78 36.68
N LEU A 52 24.91 -20.25 36.27
CA LEU A 52 24.34 -19.94 34.95
C LEU A 52 24.05 -18.44 34.83
N ILE A 53 25.01 -17.67 34.33
CA ILE A 53 24.79 -16.31 33.84
C ILE A 53 24.35 -16.43 32.38
N PHE A 54 23.05 -16.28 32.12
CA PHE A 54 22.58 -16.05 30.76
C PHE A 54 22.90 -14.60 30.38
N ARG A 55 23.88 -14.43 29.48
CA ARG A 55 24.06 -13.16 28.79
C ARG A 55 22.91 -13.01 27.81
N ILE A 56 21.91 -12.21 28.19
CA ILE A 56 20.88 -11.75 27.26
C ILE A 56 21.57 -10.77 26.31
N GLU A 57 22.01 -11.26 25.16
CA GLU A 57 22.27 -10.39 24.02
C GLU A 57 20.91 -10.08 23.40
N LYS A 58 20.45 -8.84 23.63
CA LYS A 58 19.36 -8.25 22.86
C LYS A 58 19.78 -8.35 21.39
N ARG A 59 19.09 -9.19 20.62
CA ARG A 59 19.17 -9.14 19.15
C ARG A 59 18.78 -7.71 18.76
N THR A 60 19.76 -6.90 18.40
CA THR A 60 19.51 -5.62 17.77
C THR A 60 18.69 -5.93 16.53
N GLN A 61 17.51 -5.32 16.45
CA GLN A 61 16.74 -5.24 15.22
C GLN A 61 17.73 -4.82 14.14
N GLU A 62 18.04 -5.72 13.19
CA GLU A 62 18.89 -5.36 12.06
C GLU A 62 18.17 -4.19 11.39
N ASN A 63 18.81 -3.01 11.35
CA ASN A 63 18.30 -1.88 10.58
C ASN A 63 18.39 -2.30 9.11
N GLU A 64 17.33 -2.92 8.61
CA GLU A 64 17.19 -3.24 7.20
C GLU A 64 17.37 -1.96 6.38
N SER A 65 18.12 -2.06 5.28
CA SER A 65 18.39 -0.89 4.44
C SER A 65 17.07 -0.30 3.95
N PRO A 66 16.89 1.03 3.93
CA PRO A 66 15.71 1.69 3.37
C PRO A 66 15.36 1.23 1.95
N ALA A 67 16.35 0.87 1.14
CA ALA A 67 16.13 0.30 -0.19
C ALA A 67 15.50 -1.10 -0.15
N VAL A 68 15.83 -1.92 0.86
CA VAL A 68 15.20 -3.24 1.08
C VAL A 68 13.75 -3.03 1.52
N LEU A 69 13.52 -2.18 2.52
CA LEU A 69 12.16 -1.82 2.96
C LEU A 69 11.33 -1.26 1.82
N ALA A 70 11.92 -0.44 0.94
CA ALA A 70 11.23 0.10 -0.21
C ALA A 70 10.94 -0.94 -1.30
N ALA A 71 11.86 -1.88 -1.55
CA ALA A 71 11.62 -2.98 -2.46
C ALA A 71 10.52 -3.92 -1.93
N GLU A 72 10.53 -4.20 -0.63
CA GLU A 72 9.49 -4.95 0.06
C GLU A 72 8.16 -4.22 0.05
N GLN A 73 8.15 -2.91 0.32
CA GLN A 73 6.95 -2.08 0.25
C GLN A 73 6.44 -1.94 -1.19
N ALA A 74 7.33 -1.85 -2.19
CA ALA A 74 6.94 -1.87 -3.60
C ALA A 74 6.31 -3.22 -3.98
N ALA A 75 6.87 -4.34 -3.50
CA ALA A 75 6.27 -5.65 -3.67
C ALA A 75 4.92 -5.73 -2.94
N TRP A 76 4.84 -5.21 -1.70
CA TRP A 76 3.66 -5.05 -0.87
C TRP A 76 2.54 -4.27 -1.60
N LEU A 77 2.88 -3.22 -2.33
CA LEU A 77 1.89 -2.39 -3.02
C LEU A 77 1.56 -2.90 -4.42
N LYS A 78 2.50 -3.52 -5.14
CA LYS A 78 2.25 -4.01 -6.51
C LYS A 78 1.08 -4.97 -6.60
N HIS A 79 0.83 -5.82 -5.60
CA HIS A 79 -0.37 -6.66 -5.63
C HIS A 79 -1.64 -5.96 -5.10
N LYS A 80 -1.51 -4.88 -4.30
CA LYS A 80 -2.64 -3.96 -4.00
C LYS A 80 -3.14 -3.30 -5.29
N PHE A 81 -2.24 -3.03 -6.24
CA PHE A 81 -2.53 -2.32 -7.49
C PHE A 81 -2.45 -3.17 -8.79
N LYS A 82 -2.18 -4.49 -8.76
CA LYS A 82 -2.19 -5.41 -9.93
C LYS A 82 -2.41 -6.89 -9.56
N HIS A 83 -2.98 -7.67 -10.49
CA HIS A 83 -3.30 -9.10 -10.32
C HIS A 83 -2.09 -10.07 -10.26
N SER A 84 -2.21 -11.12 -9.42
CA SER A 84 -1.57 -12.48 -9.40
C SER A 84 -0.82 -12.84 -8.09
N ARG A 85 -0.54 -14.11 -7.81
CA ARG A 85 -0.29 -14.74 -6.47
C ARG A 85 1.17 -15.19 -6.22
N SER A 86 1.61 -15.28 -4.95
CA SER A 86 2.06 -16.52 -4.21
C SER A 86 2.90 -16.20 -2.96
N GLY A 87 2.78 -16.98 -1.87
CA GLY A 87 3.44 -16.75 -0.56
C GLY A 87 4.32 -17.89 -0.03
N ALA A 88 4.85 -17.75 1.21
CA ALA A 88 5.44 -18.81 2.07
C ALA A 88 5.56 -18.34 3.55
N PRO A 89 5.57 -19.23 4.58
CA PRO A 89 5.48 -18.88 6.02
C PRO A 89 6.76 -19.15 6.85
N VAL A 90 6.94 -18.50 8.02
CA VAL A 90 7.93 -18.87 9.05
C VAL A 90 7.42 -18.59 10.50
N ASN A 91 7.88 -19.42 11.45
CA ASN A 91 7.36 -19.73 12.79
C ASN A 91 7.33 -18.63 13.88
N ALA A 92 6.51 -18.95 14.90
CA ALA A 92 5.94 -18.17 16.00
C ALA A 92 6.88 -17.63 17.10
N VAL A 93 6.46 -16.50 17.68
CA VAL A 93 6.99 -15.88 18.92
C VAL A 93 5.82 -15.49 19.86
N GLU A 94 6.07 -15.60 21.17
CA GLU A 94 5.13 -15.39 22.30
C GLU A 94 4.60 -13.95 22.47
N LYS A 95 3.44 -13.83 23.14
CA LYS A 95 2.60 -12.63 23.27
C LYS A 95 3.04 -11.69 24.42
N ARG A 96 3.55 -10.51 24.01
CA ARG A 96 3.68 -9.16 24.62
C ARG A 96 4.16 -8.97 26.08
N ALA A 97 5.37 -8.41 26.19
CA ALA A 97 5.52 -6.97 26.44
C ALA A 97 5.86 -6.30 25.09
N SER A 98 5.27 -5.15 24.73
CA SER A 98 5.27 -4.58 23.37
C SER A 98 6.67 -4.49 22.72
N GLN A 99 6.89 -5.20 21.61
CA GLN A 99 8.14 -5.14 20.84
C GLN A 99 8.30 -3.84 20.03
N TYR A 100 7.20 -3.10 19.79
CA TYR A 100 7.22 -1.85 19.02
C TYR A 100 7.22 -0.62 19.92
N LYS A 101 8.02 0.38 19.55
CA LYS A 101 8.05 1.69 20.21
C LYS A 101 6.94 2.57 19.62
N ILE A 102 5.76 2.56 20.23
CA ILE A 102 4.66 3.41 19.77
C ILE A 102 4.91 4.86 20.21
N MET A 103 4.95 5.78 19.25
CA MET A 103 4.99 7.22 19.49
C MET A 103 3.58 7.79 19.38
N GLU A 104 2.88 7.77 20.52
CA GLU A 104 1.51 8.27 20.66
C GLU A 104 1.36 9.71 20.21
N ALA A 105 0.33 9.98 19.40
CA ALA A 105 -0.08 11.33 19.10
C ALA A 105 -0.74 12.00 20.31
N THR A 106 -0.54 13.30 20.41
CA THR A 106 -1.31 14.15 21.33
C THR A 106 -2.78 14.07 20.95
N GLU A 107 -3.64 13.79 21.93
CA GLU A 107 -5.08 13.73 21.68
C GLU A 107 -5.59 15.11 21.23
N PRO A 108 -6.23 15.20 20.05
CA PRO A 108 -6.78 16.46 19.56
C PRO A 108 -7.90 16.98 20.47
N SER A 109 -7.92 18.28 20.74
CA SER A 109 -9.05 18.97 21.39
C SER A 109 -10.23 19.21 20.44
N GLU A 110 -9.98 19.03 19.15
CA GLU A 110 -10.93 19.30 18.08
C GLU A 110 -12.03 18.23 18.00
N VAL A 111 -13.27 18.65 17.74
CA VAL A 111 -14.36 17.70 17.47
C VAL A 111 -14.08 16.92 16.18
N MET A 112 -14.49 15.65 16.19
CA MET A 112 -14.32 14.74 15.04
C MET A 112 -12.86 14.61 14.58
N ALA A 113 -11.91 14.72 15.52
CA ALA A 113 -10.50 14.51 15.29
C ALA A 113 -9.95 13.35 16.14
N ALA A 114 -8.90 12.70 15.63
CA ALA A 114 -8.12 11.68 16.34
C ALA A 114 -6.63 11.88 16.08
N GLY A 115 -5.81 11.58 17.08
CA GLY A 115 -4.36 11.61 16.94
C GLY A 115 -3.88 10.51 16.00
N ILE A 116 -2.96 10.85 15.08
CA ILE A 116 -2.29 9.87 14.21
C ILE A 116 -0.97 9.46 14.88
N THR A 117 -1.00 8.30 15.51
CA THR A 117 0.13 7.65 16.16
C THR A 117 1.06 7.01 15.11
N GLN A 118 2.34 6.85 15.43
CA GLN A 118 3.29 6.13 14.57
C GLN A 118 4.23 5.22 15.39
N ASP A 119 5.03 4.42 14.69
CA ASP A 119 6.02 3.47 15.23
C ASP A 119 7.38 4.10 15.61
N GLY A 120 7.49 5.43 15.50
CA GLY A 120 8.70 6.17 15.84
C GLY A 120 9.83 6.04 14.82
N THR A 121 9.54 5.46 13.64
CA THR A 121 10.48 5.33 12.52
C THR A 121 9.99 6.02 11.25
N ASP A 122 8.85 6.73 11.31
CA ASP A 122 8.13 7.29 10.16
C ASP A 122 7.71 6.23 9.12
N TYR A 123 7.56 4.96 9.53
CA TYR A 123 7.25 3.88 8.60
C TYR A 123 5.75 3.56 8.53
N SER A 124 5.02 3.69 9.64
CA SER A 124 3.57 3.46 9.65
C SER A 124 2.82 4.45 10.53
N TYR A 125 1.66 4.93 10.03
CA TYR A 125 0.81 5.92 10.69
C TYR A 125 -0.60 5.38 10.90
N PHE A 126 -1.01 5.28 12.16
CA PHE A 126 -2.23 4.58 12.56
C PHE A 126 -2.98 5.33 13.66
N VAL A 127 -4.28 5.09 13.75
CA VAL A 127 -5.18 5.76 14.70
C VAL A 127 -5.78 4.74 15.66
N LYS A 128 -6.10 5.19 16.89
CA LYS A 128 -6.90 4.39 17.81
C LYS A 128 -8.34 4.35 17.32
N VAL A 129 -8.88 3.14 17.25
CA VAL A 129 -10.26 2.87 16.84
C VAL A 129 -10.92 2.01 17.91
N GLY A 130 -12.12 2.42 18.34
CA GLY A 130 -12.95 1.64 19.24
C GLY A 130 -13.82 0.66 18.46
N LEU A 131 -13.72 -0.64 18.74
CA LEU A 131 -14.55 -1.67 18.13
C LEU A 131 -15.50 -2.31 19.15
N GLY A 132 -16.72 -2.57 18.70
CA GLY A 132 -17.74 -3.29 19.46
C GLY A 132 -18.43 -2.50 20.56
N SER A 133 -19.44 -3.10 21.19
CA SER A 133 -20.23 -2.46 22.25
C SER A 133 -19.43 -2.10 23.51
N LYS A 134 -18.27 -2.75 23.72
CA LYS A 134 -17.34 -2.44 24.80
C LYS A 134 -16.29 -1.38 24.43
N GLY A 135 -16.24 -0.94 23.17
CA GLY A 135 -15.28 0.06 22.69
C GLY A 135 -13.82 -0.40 22.78
N LYS A 136 -13.54 -1.67 22.44
CA LYS A 136 -12.19 -2.24 22.49
C LYS A 136 -11.26 -1.45 21.57
N GLN A 137 -10.22 -0.85 22.14
CA GLN A 137 -9.27 -0.04 21.40
C GLN A 137 -8.31 -0.94 20.61
N VAL A 138 -8.15 -0.62 19.33
CA VAL A 138 -7.17 -1.22 18.41
C VAL A 138 -6.50 -0.11 17.62
N TYR A 139 -5.29 -0.35 17.13
CA TYR A 139 -4.62 0.55 16.19
C TYR A 139 -4.90 0.13 14.75
N LEU A 140 -5.51 1.01 13.95
CA LEU A 140 -5.71 0.75 12.52
C LEU A 140 -4.87 1.73 11.69
N LEU A 141 -4.09 1.20 10.74
CA LEU A 141 -3.38 1.98 9.73
C LEU A 141 -4.40 2.81 8.93
N VAL A 142 -4.16 4.10 8.78
CA VAL A 142 -4.99 4.96 7.92
C VAL A 142 -4.51 4.78 6.50
N ASP A 143 -5.30 4.16 5.63
CA ASP A 143 -4.85 3.82 4.27
C ASP A 143 -5.83 4.38 3.21
N THR A 144 -5.45 5.49 2.59
CA THR A 144 -6.23 6.12 1.50
C THR A 144 -6.18 5.34 0.18
N GLY A 145 -5.25 4.41 0.01
CA GLY A 145 -5.25 3.46 -1.10
C GLY A 145 -6.12 2.21 -0.88
N ALA A 146 -6.55 1.93 0.35
CA ALA A 146 -7.35 0.74 0.70
C ALA A 146 -8.86 1.03 0.70
N GLY A 147 -9.63 0.16 0.06
CA GLY A 147 -11.11 0.20 0.10
C GLY A 147 -11.69 -0.62 1.24
N SER A 148 -10.91 -1.55 1.80
CA SER A 148 -11.33 -2.50 2.83
C SER A 148 -10.82 -2.11 4.21
N THR A 149 -11.67 -2.21 5.23
CA THR A 149 -11.27 -2.13 6.64
C THR A 149 -11.26 -3.52 7.25
N TRP A 150 -10.22 -3.84 8.02
CA TRP A 150 -10.11 -5.12 8.73
C TRP A 150 -9.28 -5.03 10.00
N VAL A 151 -9.45 -6.01 10.88
CA VAL A 151 -8.70 -6.18 12.14
C VAL A 151 -8.30 -7.63 12.34
N MET A 152 -7.19 -7.89 13.03
CA MET A 152 -6.80 -9.24 13.42
C MET A 152 -7.85 -9.87 14.36
N GLY A 153 -8.29 -11.08 14.03
CA GLY A 153 -9.37 -11.77 14.73
C GLY A 153 -8.91 -12.48 15.99
N SER A 154 -9.76 -12.52 17.01
CA SER A 154 -9.46 -13.21 18.29
C SER A 154 -9.25 -14.72 18.16
N GLY A 155 -9.74 -15.34 17.08
CA GLY A 155 -9.52 -16.76 16.77
C GLY A 155 -8.31 -17.03 15.86
N CYS A 156 -7.56 -16.00 15.46
CA CYS A 156 -6.36 -16.15 14.63
C CYS A 156 -5.17 -16.61 15.50
N THR A 157 -4.45 -17.63 15.02
CA THR A 157 -3.30 -18.23 15.71
C THR A 157 -1.96 -17.97 15.02
N ASP A 158 -1.96 -17.25 13.89
CA ASP A 158 -0.75 -16.89 13.17
C ASP A 158 0.09 -15.90 14.00
N THR A 159 1.39 -15.83 13.72
CA THR A 159 2.36 -15.02 14.48
C THR A 159 1.95 -13.56 14.66
N PRO A 160 1.46 -12.83 13.63
CA PRO A 160 1.01 -11.45 13.84
C PRO A 160 -0.12 -11.36 14.87
N CYS A 161 -1.08 -12.28 14.85
CA CYS A 161 -2.22 -12.28 15.77
C CYS A 161 -1.83 -12.59 17.23
N SER A 162 -0.71 -13.30 17.45
CA SER A 162 -0.17 -13.49 18.79
C SER A 162 0.47 -12.20 19.32
N THR A 163 1.09 -11.37 18.49
CA THR A 163 1.80 -10.16 18.94
C THR A 163 0.92 -8.89 18.93
N HIS A 164 -0.24 -8.93 18.27
CA HIS A 164 -1.16 -7.79 18.13
C HIS A 164 -2.40 -7.89 19.03
N THR A 165 -3.08 -6.75 19.16
CA THR A 165 -4.43 -6.69 19.72
C THR A 165 -5.38 -7.32 18.71
N THR A 166 -6.26 -8.20 19.19
CA THR A 166 -7.23 -8.88 18.35
C THR A 166 -8.65 -8.51 18.75
N PHE A 167 -9.61 -8.64 17.83
CA PHE A 167 -11.03 -8.39 18.10
C PHE A 167 -11.89 -9.60 17.74
N GLY A 168 -12.92 -9.89 18.54
CA GLY A 168 -13.92 -10.88 18.20
C GLY A 168 -15.14 -10.92 19.12
N GLN A 169 -15.94 -11.98 19.01
CA GLN A 169 -17.25 -12.08 19.65
C GLN A 169 -17.22 -11.90 21.19
N GLY A 170 -16.15 -12.32 21.87
CA GLY A 170 -16.01 -12.11 23.32
C GLY A 170 -15.84 -10.63 23.73
N ASP A 171 -15.43 -9.78 22.78
CA ASP A 171 -15.16 -8.35 23.00
C ASP A 171 -16.41 -7.48 22.80
N SER A 172 -17.51 -8.02 22.29
CA SER A 172 -18.69 -7.21 21.93
C SER A 172 -19.99 -8.01 21.98
N SER A 173 -21.00 -7.42 22.62
CA SER A 173 -22.37 -7.95 22.62
C SER A 173 -23.16 -7.61 21.36
N THR A 174 -22.65 -6.71 20.51
CA THR A 174 -23.26 -6.31 19.23
C THR A 174 -22.59 -6.97 18.02
N PHE A 175 -21.62 -7.86 18.25
CA PHE A 175 -20.92 -8.60 17.22
C PHE A 175 -21.87 -9.48 16.41
N THR A 176 -21.94 -9.23 15.11
CA THR A 176 -22.75 -10.03 14.18
C THR A 176 -21.88 -10.61 13.08
N ASP A 177 -21.81 -11.93 12.99
CA ASP A 177 -21.18 -12.61 11.85
C ASP A 177 -22.09 -12.49 10.62
N VAL A 178 -21.55 -12.00 9.50
CA VAL A 178 -22.30 -11.83 8.25
C VAL A 178 -22.42 -13.14 7.46
N GLY A 179 -21.62 -14.16 7.80
CA GLY A 179 -21.57 -15.44 7.08
C GLY A 179 -20.88 -15.36 5.71
N LYS A 180 -20.14 -14.27 5.45
CA LYS A 180 -19.37 -14.06 4.21
C LYS A 180 -17.88 -14.05 4.52
N SER A 181 -17.09 -14.73 3.70
CA SER A 181 -15.62 -14.63 3.76
C SER A 181 -15.14 -13.29 3.20
N PHE A 182 -14.01 -12.80 3.69
CA PHE A 182 -13.24 -11.73 3.06
C PHE A 182 -11.80 -12.18 2.85
N SER A 183 -11.13 -11.62 1.86
CA SER A 183 -9.73 -11.93 1.57
C SER A 183 -9.07 -10.77 0.87
N VAL A 184 -8.17 -10.06 1.55
CA VAL A 184 -7.42 -8.95 0.96
C VAL A 184 -5.96 -9.36 0.80
N SER A 185 -5.37 -9.01 -0.33
CA SER A 185 -3.95 -9.23 -0.62
C SER A 185 -3.24 -7.89 -0.77
N TYR A 186 -2.17 -7.73 -0.01
CA TYR A 186 -1.29 -6.56 -0.01
C TYR A 186 0.11 -7.05 -0.37
N GLY A 187 0.35 -7.23 -1.66
CA GLY A 187 1.66 -7.62 -2.17
C GLY A 187 2.17 -8.95 -1.66
N SER A 188 3.24 -8.92 -0.86
CA SER A 188 3.81 -10.09 -0.17
C SER A 188 2.96 -10.57 1.03
N GLY A 189 2.03 -9.75 1.51
CA GLY A 189 1.11 -10.05 2.60
C GLY A 189 -0.31 -10.36 2.15
N ALA A 190 -1.02 -11.20 2.89
CA ALA A 190 -2.45 -11.42 2.71
C ALA A 190 -3.14 -11.62 4.05
N VAL A 191 -4.42 -11.23 4.10
CA VAL A 191 -5.32 -11.52 5.21
C VAL A 191 -6.55 -12.24 4.66
N GLN A 192 -7.02 -13.24 5.41
CA GLN A 192 -8.25 -13.96 5.08
C GLN A 192 -9.07 -14.10 6.35
N GLY A 193 -10.38 -14.09 6.22
CA GLY A 193 -11.27 -14.36 7.33
C GLY A 193 -12.72 -14.19 6.94
N LYS A 194 -13.49 -13.56 7.83
CA LYS A 194 -14.93 -13.32 7.64
C LYS A 194 -15.32 -11.86 7.83
N LEU A 195 -16.39 -11.45 7.17
CA LEU A 195 -17.02 -10.16 7.38
C LEU A 195 -17.86 -10.21 8.66
N VAL A 196 -17.72 -9.19 9.48
CA VAL A 196 -18.46 -9.01 10.73
C VAL A 196 -19.04 -7.60 10.75
N THR A 197 -20.26 -7.47 11.23
CA THR A 197 -20.89 -6.17 11.46
C THR A 197 -20.88 -5.87 12.95
N ASP A 198 -20.32 -4.73 13.32
CA ASP A 198 -20.33 -4.22 14.70
C ASP A 198 -20.23 -2.69 14.71
N THR A 199 -20.12 -2.11 15.91
CA THR A 199 -19.85 -0.67 16.08
C THR A 199 -18.37 -0.39 15.84
N ILE A 200 -18.08 0.60 15.01
CA ILE A 200 -16.76 1.24 14.88
C ILE A 200 -16.85 2.67 15.39
N ASN A 201 -15.89 3.10 16.20
CA ASN A 201 -15.72 4.48 16.66
C ASN A 201 -14.35 5.00 16.24
N VAL A 202 -14.34 6.02 15.40
CA VAL A 202 -13.12 6.73 14.98
C VAL A 202 -13.34 8.21 15.25
N ALA A 203 -12.39 8.88 15.92
CA ALA A 203 -12.48 10.31 16.18
C ALA A 203 -13.81 10.74 16.85
N GLY A 204 -14.37 9.91 17.73
CA GLY A 204 -15.67 10.15 18.37
C GLY A 204 -16.90 9.87 17.48
N ILE A 205 -16.70 9.48 16.22
CA ILE A 205 -17.79 9.13 15.29
C ILE A 205 -18.08 7.63 15.41
N SER A 206 -19.20 7.27 16.03
CA SER A 206 -19.68 5.88 16.12
C SER A 206 -20.60 5.50 14.96
N LEU A 207 -20.35 4.39 14.27
CA LEU A 207 -21.18 3.86 13.19
C LEU A 207 -21.35 2.35 13.34
N LYS A 208 -22.48 1.81 12.86
CA LYS A 208 -22.59 0.37 12.59
C LYS A 208 -21.94 0.11 11.24
N TYR A 209 -20.99 -0.80 11.18
CA TYR A 209 -20.11 -0.96 10.03
C TYR A 209 -19.68 -2.43 9.85
N THR A 210 -19.61 -2.87 8.59
CA THR A 210 -19.12 -4.22 8.26
C THR A 210 -17.65 -4.18 7.88
N PHE A 211 -16.81 -4.89 8.63
CA PHE A 211 -15.36 -4.97 8.41
C PHE A 211 -14.87 -6.41 8.43
N GLY A 212 -13.65 -6.63 7.93
CA GLY A 212 -13.01 -7.95 7.96
C GLY A 212 -12.46 -8.30 9.33
N GLN A 213 -12.76 -9.50 9.82
CA GLN A 213 -12.09 -10.11 10.98
C GLN A 213 -11.15 -11.21 10.49
N ALA A 214 -9.84 -10.90 10.42
CA ALA A 214 -8.85 -11.83 9.86
C ALA A 214 -8.69 -13.06 10.76
N SER A 215 -8.89 -14.25 10.20
CA SER A 215 -8.55 -15.52 10.85
C SER A 215 -7.19 -16.06 10.40
N LYS A 216 -6.65 -15.51 9.31
CA LYS A 216 -5.29 -15.77 8.81
C LYS A 216 -4.60 -14.48 8.41
N THR A 217 -3.31 -14.39 8.69
CA THR A 217 -2.45 -13.24 8.38
C THR A 217 -1.06 -13.71 7.97
N SER A 218 -0.50 -13.15 6.89
CA SER A 218 0.92 -13.35 6.55
C SER A 218 1.87 -12.81 7.62
N ASP A 219 3.02 -13.44 7.82
CA ASP A 219 4.01 -13.07 8.84
C ASP A 219 4.57 -11.64 8.68
N VAL A 220 4.50 -11.06 7.48
CA VAL A 220 4.91 -9.67 7.21
C VAL A 220 4.22 -8.67 8.13
N PHE A 221 2.99 -8.95 8.58
CA PHE A 221 2.27 -8.10 9.53
C PHE A 221 2.92 -8.04 10.93
N SER A 222 3.88 -8.92 11.22
CA SER A 222 4.71 -8.84 12.44
C SER A 222 5.78 -7.74 12.38
N HIS A 223 5.94 -7.04 11.26
CA HIS A 223 6.87 -5.89 11.18
C HIS A 223 6.19 -4.57 11.47
N PHE A 224 4.86 -4.54 11.50
CA PHE A 224 4.09 -3.34 11.75
C PHE A 224 3.56 -3.31 13.18
N ALA A 225 3.27 -2.11 13.69
CA ALA A 225 2.73 -1.93 15.04
C ALA A 225 1.18 -1.89 15.07
N PHE A 226 0.53 -1.83 13.91
CA PHE A 226 -0.93 -1.72 13.80
C PHE A 226 -1.62 -3.09 13.84
N ASP A 227 -2.82 -3.12 14.40
CA ASP A 227 -3.65 -4.32 14.58
C ASP A 227 -4.56 -4.62 13.37
N GLY A 228 -4.59 -3.71 12.39
CA GLY A 228 -5.39 -3.81 11.17
C GLY A 228 -5.29 -2.55 10.30
N ILE A 229 -6.16 -2.44 9.30
CA ILE A 229 -6.20 -1.31 8.35
C ILE A 229 -7.59 -0.69 8.37
N LEU A 230 -7.65 0.65 8.41
CA LEU A 230 -8.82 1.47 8.17
C LEU A 230 -8.79 1.95 6.70
N GLY A 231 -9.65 1.38 5.87
CA GLY A 231 -9.72 1.71 4.45
C GLY A 231 -10.37 3.07 4.21
N MET A 232 -9.65 3.98 3.57
CA MET A 232 -10.01 5.38 3.36
C MET A 232 -10.07 5.78 1.87
N SER A 233 -10.03 4.82 0.96
CA SER A 233 -10.32 5.04 -0.47
C SER A 233 -11.80 5.36 -0.70
N MET A 234 -12.15 6.03 -1.81
CA MET A 234 -13.56 6.10 -2.26
C MET A 234 -13.97 4.85 -3.05
N GLY A 235 -12.99 4.06 -3.50
CA GLY A 235 -13.20 2.78 -4.19
C GLY A 235 -13.80 1.71 -3.28
N GLN A 236 -14.55 0.77 -3.87
CA GLN A 236 -15.10 -0.37 -3.14
C GLN A 236 -13.99 -1.39 -2.82
N GLY A 237 -14.04 -1.97 -1.62
CA GLY A 237 -13.22 -3.10 -1.20
C GLY A 237 -14.06 -4.34 -0.90
N ASP A 238 -13.51 -5.27 -0.10
CA ASP A 238 -14.20 -6.49 0.35
C ASP A 238 -15.21 -6.24 1.47
N SER A 239 -14.96 -5.20 2.26
CA SER A 239 -15.83 -4.74 3.34
C SER A 239 -16.74 -3.60 2.88
N ASP A 240 -17.58 -3.10 3.80
CA ASP A 240 -18.24 -1.81 3.55
C ASP A 240 -17.16 -0.73 3.34
N ASN A 241 -17.40 0.24 2.46
CA ASN A 241 -16.48 1.37 2.29
C ASN A 241 -16.73 2.42 3.40
N PHE A 242 -15.71 2.74 4.19
CA PHE A 242 -15.87 3.59 5.38
C PHE A 242 -16.41 4.99 5.04
N LEU A 243 -15.83 5.65 4.03
CA LEU A 243 -16.27 6.99 3.61
C LEU A 243 -17.73 6.99 3.14
N LYS A 244 -18.12 5.98 2.36
CA LYS A 244 -19.51 5.80 1.93
C LYS A 244 -20.46 5.60 3.11
N THR A 245 -20.11 4.73 4.07
CA THR A 245 -20.93 4.53 5.28
C THR A 245 -21.06 5.82 6.08
N LEU A 246 -19.99 6.61 6.18
CA LEU A 246 -20.00 7.89 6.89
C LEU A 246 -20.90 8.93 6.21
N VAL A 247 -20.85 9.01 4.88
CA VAL A 247 -21.74 9.86 4.05
C VAL A 247 -23.21 9.45 4.24
N GLU A 248 -23.49 8.15 4.14
CA GLU A 248 -24.85 7.60 4.28
C GLU A 248 -25.42 7.84 5.68
N ALA A 249 -24.57 7.79 6.71
CA ALA A 249 -24.94 8.08 8.08
C ALA A 249 -25.19 9.57 8.35
N ARG A 250 -24.84 10.47 7.42
CA ARG A 250 -25.02 11.93 7.52
C ARG A 250 -24.50 12.52 8.83
N LYS A 251 -23.32 12.04 9.27
CA LYS A 251 -22.68 12.51 10.51
C LYS A 251 -21.73 13.68 10.33
N LEU A 252 -21.42 14.03 9.08
CA LEU A 252 -20.53 15.12 8.74
C LEU A 252 -21.29 16.23 8.01
N ASP A 253 -20.93 17.49 8.28
CA ASP A 253 -21.42 18.64 7.52
C ASP A 253 -20.88 18.65 6.08
N LYS A 254 -19.63 18.19 5.91
CA LYS A 254 -18.95 18.02 4.63
C LYS A 254 -18.30 16.65 4.58
N ASN A 255 -18.41 15.93 3.48
CA ASN A 255 -17.79 14.62 3.34
C ASN A 255 -16.32 14.78 2.91
N LEU A 256 -15.52 15.30 3.84
CA LEU A 256 -14.09 15.44 3.69
C LEU A 256 -13.39 14.99 4.96
N PHE A 257 -12.12 14.63 4.82
CA PHE A 257 -11.21 14.47 5.95
C PHE A 257 -9.88 15.14 5.63
N SER A 258 -9.15 15.48 6.68
CA SER A 258 -7.85 16.12 6.58
C SER A 258 -6.81 15.40 7.42
N ILE A 259 -5.57 15.41 6.96
CA ILE A 259 -4.45 14.68 7.54
C ILE A 259 -3.26 15.62 7.72
N HIS A 260 -2.69 15.56 8.91
CA HIS A 260 -1.40 16.14 9.26
C HIS A 260 -0.52 15.03 9.85
N LEU A 261 0.63 14.75 9.22
CA LEU A 261 1.60 13.79 9.74
C LEU A 261 2.78 14.52 10.40
N ASN A 262 3.22 14.00 11.54
CA ASN A 262 4.38 14.48 12.26
C ASN A 262 5.56 13.52 12.05
N ARG A 263 6.78 14.04 11.87
CA ARG A 263 7.99 13.20 11.82
C ARG A 263 8.40 12.77 13.21
N ALA A 264 8.93 11.56 13.35
CA ALA A 264 9.51 11.04 14.59
C ALA A 264 10.64 11.91 15.14
N SER A 265 11.29 12.67 14.26
CA SER A 265 12.38 13.60 14.60
C SER A 265 11.91 15.02 14.97
N ASP A 266 10.64 15.36 14.78
CA ASP A 266 10.10 16.72 15.03
C ASP A 266 9.63 16.91 16.50
N GLY A 267 9.79 15.89 17.35
CA GLY A 267 9.55 15.97 18.79
C GLY A 267 8.26 15.26 19.21
N SER A 268 7.40 15.94 19.97
CA SER A 268 6.12 15.37 20.40
C SER A 268 5.19 15.20 19.19
N ASN A 269 4.70 13.98 18.99
CA ASN A 269 3.79 13.68 17.90
C ASN A 269 2.46 14.44 18.07
N ASN A 270 2.17 15.32 17.12
CA ASN A 270 0.93 16.10 17.04
C ASN A 270 0.14 15.76 15.76
N GLY A 271 0.41 14.61 15.14
CA GLY A 271 -0.30 14.13 13.95
C GLY A 271 -1.80 14.00 14.20
N GLU A 272 -2.61 14.31 13.20
CA GLU A 272 -4.06 14.42 13.35
C GLU A 272 -4.78 14.01 12.06
N ILE A 273 -5.84 13.22 12.23
CA ILE A 273 -6.91 13.09 11.25
C ILE A 273 -8.15 13.83 11.77
N LYS A 274 -8.79 14.62 10.92
CA LYS A 274 -10.03 15.33 11.26
C LYS A 274 -11.07 15.17 10.17
N PHE A 275 -12.29 14.82 10.56
CA PHE A 275 -13.42 14.59 9.66
C PHE A 275 -14.36 15.81 9.65
N GLY A 276 -14.99 16.06 8.50
CA GLY A 276 -16.01 17.10 8.34
C GLY A 276 -15.48 18.52 8.13
N SER A 277 -14.23 18.79 8.48
CA SER A 277 -13.59 20.10 8.36
C SER A 277 -12.07 20.01 8.39
N THR A 278 -11.41 21.12 8.07
CA THR A 278 -9.97 21.28 8.24
C THR A 278 -9.64 21.80 9.64
N ASN A 279 -8.38 21.70 10.06
CA ASN A 279 -7.85 22.27 11.29
C ASN A 279 -6.87 23.41 10.95
N PRO A 280 -7.29 24.69 11.06
CA PRO A 280 -6.44 25.85 10.77
C PRO A 280 -5.16 25.93 11.60
N ASN A 281 -5.08 25.23 12.74
CA ASN A 281 -3.87 25.20 13.56
C ASN A 281 -2.78 24.27 13.00
N LYS A 282 -3.09 23.47 11.97
CA LYS A 282 -2.18 22.47 11.38
C LYS A 282 -1.57 22.91 10.05
N TYR A 283 -1.98 24.05 9.50
CA TYR A 283 -1.47 24.56 8.24
C TYR A 283 -1.36 26.08 8.22
N THR A 284 -0.64 26.60 7.24
CA THR A 284 -0.52 28.03 6.94
C THR A 284 -0.80 28.29 5.46
N GLY A 285 -1.22 29.52 5.15
CA GLY A 285 -1.62 29.89 3.80
C GLY A 285 -2.94 29.25 3.37
N ASP A 286 -3.23 29.36 2.08
CA ASP A 286 -4.44 28.81 1.48
C ASP A 286 -4.26 27.34 1.09
N ILE A 287 -5.35 26.58 1.13
CA ILE A 287 -5.39 25.22 0.60
C ILE A 287 -5.64 25.30 -0.91
N SER A 288 -4.66 24.86 -1.69
CA SER A 288 -4.82 24.73 -3.15
C SER A 288 -5.33 23.34 -3.49
N TYR A 289 -6.38 23.27 -4.32
CA TYR A 289 -7.05 22.03 -4.67
C TYR A 289 -6.78 21.59 -6.10
N THR A 290 -6.57 20.29 -6.28
CA THR A 290 -6.47 19.63 -7.58
C THR A 290 -7.59 18.60 -7.71
N SER A 291 -8.35 18.67 -8.81
CA SER A 291 -9.42 17.71 -9.10
C SER A 291 -8.86 16.30 -9.33
N ILE A 292 -9.59 15.30 -8.85
CA ILE A 292 -9.20 13.90 -9.03
C ILE A 292 -9.28 13.53 -10.51
N GLY A 293 -8.19 12.92 -11.00
CA GLY A 293 -8.07 12.41 -12.37
C GLY A 293 -8.50 10.95 -12.53
N SER A 294 -8.63 10.19 -11.43
CA SER A 294 -9.14 8.81 -11.49
C SER A 294 -10.65 8.77 -11.69
N LYS A 295 -11.11 7.88 -12.57
CA LYS A 295 -12.54 7.60 -12.80
C LYS A 295 -13.12 6.56 -11.84
N LYS A 296 -12.30 5.92 -11.01
CA LYS A 296 -12.69 4.74 -10.21
C LYS A 296 -12.69 4.96 -8.70
N GLY A 297 -12.56 6.22 -8.25
CA GLY A 297 -12.62 6.57 -6.84
C GLY A 297 -11.28 6.50 -6.11
N ASP A 298 -10.17 6.46 -6.84
CA ASP A 298 -8.84 6.57 -6.23
C ASP A 298 -8.51 8.05 -5.94
N TRP A 299 -7.80 8.28 -4.84
CA TRP A 299 -7.24 9.59 -4.51
C TRP A 299 -6.02 9.89 -5.39
N ALA A 300 -6.28 10.10 -6.69
CA ALA A 300 -5.26 10.32 -7.70
C ALA A 300 -5.46 11.67 -8.40
N ILE A 301 -4.42 12.50 -8.40
CA ILE A 301 -4.42 13.85 -8.97
C ILE A 301 -3.28 14.00 -9.98
N GLN A 302 -3.46 14.89 -10.96
CA GLN A 302 -2.43 15.15 -11.97
C GLN A 302 -1.26 15.90 -11.33
N ILE A 303 -0.03 15.40 -11.47
CA ILE A 303 1.18 16.15 -11.13
C ILE A 303 1.68 16.93 -12.34
N ASP A 304 2.05 18.19 -12.14
CA ASP A 304 2.56 19.05 -13.20
C ASP A 304 4.03 18.77 -13.48
N ASP A 305 4.87 18.77 -12.43
CA ASP A 305 6.30 18.46 -12.52
C ASP A 305 6.92 18.13 -11.14
N MET A 306 8.18 17.71 -11.16
CA MET A 306 9.06 17.66 -9.99
C MET A 306 10.33 18.47 -10.24
N ALA A 307 10.93 18.98 -9.17
CA ALA A 307 12.17 19.73 -9.23
C ALA A 307 13.12 19.41 -8.07
N TYR A 308 14.42 19.60 -8.28
CA TYR A 308 15.45 19.61 -7.23
C TYR A 308 16.04 21.02 -7.13
N ASP A 309 15.92 21.64 -5.95
CA ASP A 309 16.42 23.01 -5.71
C ASP A 309 15.97 24.03 -6.78
N GLY A 310 14.71 23.91 -7.22
CA GLY A 310 14.11 24.74 -8.28
C GLY A 310 14.44 24.32 -9.72
N LYS A 311 15.35 23.36 -9.93
CA LYS A 311 15.63 22.79 -11.25
C LYS A 311 14.60 21.73 -11.62
N LYS A 312 13.72 22.06 -12.57
CA LYS A 312 12.71 21.18 -13.14
C LYS A 312 13.31 19.92 -13.76
N ALA A 313 12.60 18.80 -13.61
CA ALA A 313 13.03 17.48 -14.07
C ALA A 313 12.22 16.96 -15.27
N ASP A 314 11.10 17.60 -15.63
CA ASP A 314 10.14 17.10 -16.61
C ASP A 314 9.62 15.69 -16.24
N ALA A 315 9.37 15.49 -14.95
CA ALA A 315 8.97 14.23 -14.33
C ALA A 315 7.47 14.17 -13.96
N GLY A 316 6.69 15.17 -14.37
CA GLY A 316 5.24 15.21 -14.23
C GLY A 316 4.47 14.77 -15.49
N GLY A 317 3.23 15.25 -15.62
CA GLY A 317 2.35 14.93 -16.75
C GLY A 317 1.59 13.60 -16.62
N VAL A 318 1.69 12.94 -15.47
CA VAL A 318 0.99 11.69 -15.16
C VAL A 318 0.14 11.84 -13.89
N LEU A 319 -0.63 10.81 -13.54
CA LEU A 319 -1.33 10.78 -12.27
C LEU A 319 -0.38 10.47 -11.11
N SER A 320 -0.70 11.02 -9.95
CA SER A 320 -0.08 10.74 -8.66
C SER A 320 -1.16 10.27 -7.69
N TYR A 321 -1.03 9.03 -7.22
CA TYR A 321 -1.88 8.45 -6.17
C TYR A 321 -1.35 8.89 -4.82
N ILE A 322 -2.22 9.43 -3.97
CA ILE A 322 -1.87 9.94 -2.65
C ILE A 322 -2.29 8.89 -1.61
N ASP A 323 -1.31 8.19 -1.05
CA ASP A 323 -1.55 6.97 -0.25
C ASP A 323 -0.90 7.06 1.14
N THR A 324 -1.70 7.28 2.17
CA THR A 324 -1.26 7.29 3.58
C THR A 324 -0.91 5.91 4.12
N GLY A 325 -1.24 4.84 3.38
CA GLY A 325 -0.80 3.48 3.70
C GLY A 325 0.60 3.16 3.19
N THR A 326 1.25 4.08 2.49
CA THR A 326 2.57 3.91 1.88
C THR A 326 3.58 4.86 2.50
N SER A 327 4.80 4.40 2.79
CA SER A 327 5.85 5.23 3.42
C SER A 327 6.68 5.99 2.38
N PHE A 328 7.08 5.31 1.30
CA PHE A 328 7.99 5.86 0.28
C PHE A 328 7.27 6.48 -0.92
N ILE A 329 8.07 7.00 -1.87
CA ILE A 329 7.57 7.45 -3.17
C ILE A 329 7.97 6.44 -4.23
N PHE A 330 7.01 6.03 -5.05
CA PHE A 330 7.21 5.09 -6.14
C PHE A 330 6.75 5.69 -7.46
N GLY A 331 7.45 5.40 -8.56
CA GLY A 331 7.01 5.81 -9.88
C GLY A 331 7.75 5.12 -11.02
N PRO A 332 7.41 5.48 -12.27
CA PRO A 332 8.05 4.90 -13.44
C PRO A 332 9.57 5.09 -13.41
N PRO A 333 10.38 4.03 -13.64
CA PRO A 333 11.84 4.15 -13.62
C PRO A 333 12.38 5.29 -14.50
N SER A 334 11.71 5.56 -15.62
CA SER A 334 12.06 6.65 -16.53
C SER A 334 11.87 8.04 -15.90
N LEU A 335 10.79 8.26 -15.14
CA LEU A 335 10.53 9.53 -14.47
C LEU A 335 11.38 9.68 -13.20
N VAL A 336 11.61 8.59 -12.46
CA VAL A 336 12.55 8.56 -11.33
C VAL A 336 13.96 8.90 -11.79
N LYS A 337 14.40 8.37 -12.93
CA LYS A 337 15.69 8.72 -13.53
C LYS A 337 15.77 10.21 -13.87
N LYS A 338 14.70 10.80 -14.42
CA LYS A 338 14.67 12.23 -14.77
C LYS A 338 14.89 13.12 -13.55
N ILE A 339 14.19 12.87 -12.43
CA ILE A 339 14.40 13.66 -11.21
C ILE A 339 15.82 13.47 -10.66
N HIS A 340 16.36 12.25 -10.61
CA HIS A 340 17.72 12.02 -10.12
C HIS A 340 18.80 12.65 -11.02
N ASN A 341 18.60 12.73 -12.34
CA ASN A 341 19.51 13.47 -13.24
C ASN A 341 19.64 14.97 -12.88
N THR A 342 18.70 15.53 -12.11
CA THR A 342 18.81 16.91 -11.62
C THR A 342 19.60 17.04 -10.32
N ILE A 343 19.85 15.93 -9.61
CA ILE A 343 20.50 15.87 -8.30
C ILE A 343 22.01 15.61 -8.50
N PRO A 344 22.90 16.59 -8.23
CA PRO A 344 24.34 16.40 -8.34
C PRO A 344 24.83 15.31 -7.39
N GLY A 345 25.67 14.40 -7.91
CA GLY A 345 26.23 13.30 -7.11
C GLY A 345 25.27 12.12 -6.88
N SER A 346 24.05 12.16 -7.43
CA SER A 346 23.20 10.97 -7.45
C SER A 346 23.74 9.92 -8.43
N SER A 347 23.58 8.65 -8.11
CA SER A 347 23.94 7.55 -9.00
C SER A 347 23.10 6.31 -8.71
N SER A 348 22.98 5.42 -9.69
CA SER A 348 22.24 4.16 -9.57
C SER A 348 22.92 3.08 -10.39
N SER A 349 22.96 1.86 -9.84
CA SER A 349 23.48 0.67 -10.52
C SER A 349 22.39 -0.17 -11.19
N ASP A 350 21.16 -0.12 -10.69
CA ASP A 350 20.01 -0.92 -11.13
C ASP A 350 18.97 -0.10 -11.93
N GLY A 351 19.07 1.23 -11.90
CA GLY A 351 18.10 2.17 -12.48
C GLY A 351 16.82 2.35 -11.66
N LEU A 352 16.71 1.71 -10.49
CA LEU A 352 15.53 1.70 -9.62
C LEU A 352 15.81 2.37 -8.28
N THR A 353 16.98 2.11 -7.70
CA THR A 353 17.46 2.66 -6.42
C THR A 353 18.59 3.63 -6.69
N TYR A 354 18.53 4.83 -6.10
CA TYR A 354 19.54 5.85 -6.30
C TYR A 354 20.23 6.20 -4.99
N THR A 355 21.57 6.11 -4.98
CA THR A 355 22.41 6.70 -3.94
C THR A 355 22.45 8.22 -4.16
N VAL A 356 22.39 8.98 -3.08
CA VAL A 356 22.41 10.45 -3.11
C VAL A 356 23.36 11.00 -2.04
N PRO A 357 23.87 12.25 -2.17
CA PRO A 357 24.73 12.83 -1.16
C PRO A 357 24.01 13.01 0.18
N CYS A 358 24.42 12.28 1.21
CA CYS A 358 23.88 12.37 2.57
C CYS A 358 23.91 13.80 3.15
N SER A 359 24.83 14.63 2.68
CA SER A 359 25.01 16.01 3.15
C SER A 359 24.10 17.03 2.46
N SER A 360 23.29 16.61 1.49
CA SER A 360 22.39 17.53 0.79
C SER A 360 21.34 18.10 1.76
N ASN A 361 21.21 19.42 1.75
CA ASN A 361 20.20 20.17 2.49
C ASN A 361 19.13 20.78 1.56
N LYS A 362 19.13 20.37 0.29
CA LYS A 362 18.24 20.91 -0.74
C LYS A 362 16.92 20.16 -0.75
N SER A 363 15.84 20.87 -1.06
CA SER A 363 14.51 20.30 -1.16
C SER A 363 14.27 19.71 -2.54
N LEU A 364 13.48 18.63 -2.60
CA LEU A 364 12.70 18.33 -3.79
C LEU A 364 11.43 19.20 -3.78
N SER A 365 10.79 19.38 -4.93
CA SER A 365 9.51 20.06 -5.03
C SER A 365 8.60 19.32 -5.98
N PHE A 366 7.32 19.22 -5.61
CA PHE A 366 6.28 18.54 -6.36
C PHE A 366 5.23 19.58 -6.70
N THR A 367 4.93 19.75 -7.99
CA THR A 367 4.03 20.81 -8.44
C THR A 367 2.65 20.24 -8.75
N PHE A 368 1.62 20.78 -8.12
CA PHE A 368 0.23 20.45 -8.41
C PHE A 368 -0.58 21.72 -8.65
N SER A 369 -1.26 21.79 -9.80
CA SER A 369 -2.06 22.97 -10.18
C SER A 369 -1.26 24.29 -10.08
N GLY A 370 0.00 24.25 -10.49
CA GLY A 370 0.93 25.40 -10.47
C GLY A 370 1.50 25.76 -9.09
N VAL A 371 1.22 24.99 -8.03
CA VAL A 371 1.75 25.23 -6.68
C VAL A 371 2.84 24.23 -6.35
N ASP A 372 4.00 24.73 -5.92
CA ASP A 372 5.16 23.93 -5.53
C ASP A 372 5.11 23.56 -4.04
N TYR A 373 5.11 22.25 -3.74
CA TYR A 373 5.22 21.71 -2.39
C TYR A 373 6.62 21.15 -2.16
N LYS A 374 7.34 21.75 -1.21
CA LYS A 374 8.74 21.40 -0.92
C LYS A 374 8.83 20.19 0.01
N ILE A 375 9.64 19.21 -0.38
CA ILE A 375 9.95 18.02 0.41
C ILE A 375 11.32 18.21 1.02
N SER A 376 11.37 18.18 2.36
CA SER A 376 12.60 18.34 3.14
C SER A 376 13.61 17.24 2.84
N SER A 377 14.92 17.57 2.85
CA SER A 377 15.98 16.56 2.75
C SER A 377 15.97 15.56 3.90
N LYS A 378 15.33 15.88 5.03
CA LYS A 378 15.07 14.93 6.11
C LYS A 378 14.17 13.76 5.70
N ASP A 379 13.35 13.94 4.66
CA ASP A 379 12.36 12.94 4.24
C ASP A 379 12.74 12.24 2.95
N TRP A 380 13.27 12.98 1.96
CA TRP A 380 13.63 12.37 0.67
C TRP A 380 15.00 11.68 0.68
N ILE A 381 15.85 11.94 1.68
CA ILE A 381 17.14 11.25 1.88
C ILE A 381 16.99 10.25 3.02
N SER A 382 17.39 9.01 2.79
CA SER A 382 17.38 7.97 3.80
C SER A 382 18.42 8.20 4.90
N PRO A 383 18.26 7.59 6.08
CA PRO A 383 19.37 7.40 7.00
C PRO A 383 20.54 6.68 6.32
N LYS A 384 21.75 6.88 6.87
CA LYS A 384 22.95 6.18 6.39
C LYS A 384 22.82 4.68 6.60
N ASP A 385 23.16 3.91 5.58
CA ASP A 385 23.32 2.46 5.68
C ASP A 385 24.63 2.08 6.42
N SER A 386 24.90 0.77 6.53
CA SER A 386 26.12 0.25 7.16
C SER A 386 27.41 0.68 6.46
N SER A 387 27.34 1.06 5.19
CA SER A 387 28.47 1.56 4.40
C SER A 387 28.60 3.08 4.46
N GLY A 388 27.71 3.76 5.19
CA GLY A 388 27.68 5.22 5.32
C GLY A 388 27.03 5.95 4.16
N ASN A 389 26.38 5.23 3.22
CA ASN A 389 25.70 5.79 2.06
C ASN A 389 24.24 6.10 2.39
N CYS A 390 23.66 7.05 1.66
CA CYS A 390 22.23 7.37 1.74
C CYS A 390 21.58 7.10 0.39
N THR A 391 20.36 6.57 0.42
CA THR A 391 19.52 6.40 -0.77
C THR A 391 18.47 7.50 -0.81
N SER A 392 17.96 7.74 -2.01
CA SER A 392 16.75 8.52 -2.20
C SER A 392 15.54 7.68 -1.78
N ASN A 393 14.57 8.29 -1.11
CA ASN A 393 13.28 7.68 -0.80
C ASN A 393 12.28 7.75 -1.98
N LEU A 394 12.78 8.02 -3.19
CA LEU A 394 12.07 7.95 -4.46
C LEU A 394 12.60 6.76 -5.25
N TYR A 395 11.76 5.74 -5.44
CA TYR A 395 12.15 4.46 -6.04
C TYR A 395 11.49 4.24 -7.39
N GLY A 396 12.26 3.73 -8.35
CA GLY A 396 11.85 3.42 -9.72
C GLY A 396 10.97 2.17 -9.84
N HIS A 397 10.02 1.95 -8.94
CA HIS A 397 9.07 0.85 -9.05
C HIS A 397 7.70 1.34 -9.49
N GLU A 398 7.19 0.81 -10.61
CA GLU A 398 5.80 1.02 -11.01
C GLU A 398 4.88 0.14 -10.16
N VAL A 399 4.49 0.69 -9.01
CA VAL A 399 3.44 0.14 -8.17
C VAL A 399 2.09 0.29 -8.87
N VAL A 400 1.83 1.49 -9.40
CA VAL A 400 0.73 1.78 -10.31
C VAL A 400 1.33 2.08 -11.68
N ASP A 401 0.79 1.45 -12.73
CA ASP A 401 1.32 1.61 -14.08
C ASP A 401 1.31 3.06 -14.57
N GLY A 402 2.47 3.54 -15.00
CA GLY A 402 2.61 4.86 -15.60
C GLY A 402 2.27 6.01 -14.65
N ALA A 403 2.18 5.77 -13.34
CA ALA A 403 1.75 6.76 -12.36
C ALA A 403 2.70 6.79 -11.15
N TRP A 404 2.72 7.94 -10.48
CA TRP A 404 3.37 8.07 -9.18
C TRP A 404 2.46 7.54 -8.08
N LEU A 405 3.07 7.03 -7.01
CA LEU A 405 2.45 6.78 -5.73
C LEU A 405 3.23 7.55 -4.68
N LEU A 406 2.56 8.50 -4.03
CA LEU A 406 3.15 9.43 -3.07
C LEU A 406 2.68 9.06 -1.66
N GLY A 407 3.60 8.50 -0.88
CA GLY A 407 3.40 8.12 0.50
C GLY A 407 3.80 9.18 1.53
N ASP A 408 4.11 8.72 2.73
CA ASP A 408 4.46 9.54 3.91
C ASP A 408 5.67 10.45 3.67
N THR A 409 6.63 10.01 2.84
CA THR A 409 7.75 10.85 2.39
C THR A 409 7.27 12.18 1.81
N PHE A 410 6.16 12.18 1.07
CA PHE A 410 5.47 13.39 0.60
C PHE A 410 4.55 13.97 1.68
N LEU A 411 3.70 13.15 2.29
CA LEU A 411 2.61 13.60 3.18
C LEU A 411 3.09 14.27 4.48
N LYS A 412 4.29 13.95 4.99
CA LYS A 412 4.91 14.67 6.13
C LYS A 412 5.27 16.13 5.83
N ASN A 413 5.24 16.54 4.56
CA ASN A 413 5.60 17.88 4.11
C ASN A 413 4.40 18.74 3.71
N VAL A 414 3.18 18.19 3.77
CA VAL A 414 1.95 18.90 3.40
C VAL A 414 0.87 18.68 4.45
N TYR A 415 -0.03 19.64 4.59
CA TYR A 415 -1.34 19.40 5.17
C TYR A 415 -2.26 18.95 4.05
N ALA A 416 -2.84 17.75 4.15
CA ALA A 416 -3.63 17.15 3.07
C ALA A 416 -5.12 17.15 3.41
N VAL A 417 -5.96 17.46 2.42
CA VAL A 417 -7.42 17.45 2.52
C VAL A 417 -7.98 16.57 1.40
N PHE A 418 -8.76 15.56 1.77
CA PHE A 418 -9.42 14.65 0.85
C PHE A 418 -10.91 15.00 0.84
N ASP A 419 -11.37 15.68 -0.22
CA ASP A 419 -12.72 16.21 -0.35
C ASP A 419 -13.53 15.31 -1.29
N ALA A 420 -14.34 14.42 -0.70
CA ALA A 420 -15.13 13.44 -1.45
C ALA A 420 -16.36 14.08 -2.11
N ASP A 421 -16.92 15.14 -1.53
CA ASP A 421 -18.04 15.90 -2.10
C ASP A 421 -17.66 16.52 -3.44
N GLN A 422 -16.48 17.15 -3.50
CA GLN A 422 -16.00 17.85 -4.70
C GLN A 422 -15.00 17.04 -5.53
N LYS A 423 -14.67 15.81 -5.12
CA LYS A 423 -13.73 14.91 -5.78
C LYS A 423 -12.39 15.58 -6.10
N ARG A 424 -11.74 16.11 -5.06
CA ARG A 424 -10.49 16.86 -5.15
C ARG A 424 -9.62 16.61 -3.93
N ILE A 425 -8.31 16.80 -4.11
CA ILE A 425 -7.34 16.77 -3.02
C ILE A 425 -6.78 18.18 -2.85
N GLY A 426 -6.75 18.67 -1.62
CA GLY A 426 -6.20 19.96 -1.26
C GLY A 426 -4.88 19.81 -0.51
N PHE A 427 -3.92 20.68 -0.79
CA PHE A 427 -2.69 20.77 -0.01
C PHE A 427 -2.43 22.20 0.46
N ALA A 428 -1.83 22.30 1.63
CA ALA A 428 -1.28 23.54 2.20
C ALA A 428 0.06 23.24 2.89
N ALA A 429 0.81 24.28 3.24
CA ALA A 429 2.02 24.09 4.03
C ALA A 429 1.66 23.77 5.49
N PRO A 430 2.29 22.74 6.11
CA PRO A 430 2.06 22.45 7.52
C PRO A 430 2.45 23.64 8.41
N ALA A 431 1.74 23.83 9.53
CA ALA A 431 2.03 24.93 10.46
C ALA A 431 3.45 24.86 11.04
N ASP A 432 3.96 23.64 11.24
CA ASP A 432 5.31 23.39 11.77
C ASP A 432 6.40 23.51 10.68
N PHE A 433 6.04 23.77 9.43
CA PHE A 433 6.98 23.82 8.31
C PHE A 433 7.68 25.18 8.22
N LYS A 434 8.98 25.22 8.53
CA LYS A 434 9.83 26.42 8.42
C LYS A 434 10.21 26.82 6.98
N GLY A 435 9.51 26.31 5.96
CA GLY A 435 9.88 26.47 4.55
C GLY A 435 8.69 26.79 3.64
N GLY A 436 7.84 27.76 4.03
CA GLY A 436 6.54 28.06 3.41
C GLY A 436 6.46 28.06 1.86
N PRO A 437 5.22 27.93 1.33
CA PRO A 437 4.99 27.80 -0.10
C PRO A 437 5.48 29.07 -0.80
N SER A 438 6.28 28.89 -1.85
CA SER A 438 6.85 30.00 -2.60
C SER A 438 5.95 30.27 -3.79
N SER A 439 5.03 31.23 -3.68
CA SER A 439 4.30 31.73 -4.85
C SER A 439 5.27 32.54 -5.72
N SER A 440 5.47 32.14 -6.97
CA SER A 440 6.20 32.94 -7.97
C SER A 440 5.32 34.12 -8.42
N SER A 441 5.26 35.17 -7.60
CA SER A 441 4.72 36.46 -8.04
C SER A 441 5.84 37.29 -8.68
N SER A 442 5.68 37.57 -9.97
CA SER A 442 6.48 38.55 -10.68
C SER A 442 6.19 39.94 -10.12
N SER A 443 7.25 40.58 -9.60
CA SER A 443 7.22 41.92 -9.02
C SER A 443 7.02 42.99 -10.10
N GLY A 444 5.79 43.49 -10.22
CA GLY A 444 5.49 44.79 -10.84
C GLY A 444 5.02 45.76 -9.76
N SER A 445 5.86 46.71 -9.37
CA SER A 445 5.52 47.73 -8.37
C SER A 445 4.52 48.75 -8.92
N SER A 446 3.42 48.99 -8.21
CA SER A 446 2.87 50.35 -8.01
C SER A 446 1.74 50.32 -6.97
N SER A 447 1.89 51.12 -5.92
CA SER A 447 0.77 51.55 -5.05
C SER A 447 -0.14 52.51 -5.83
N PRO A 448 -1.46 52.54 -5.53
CA PRO A 448 -1.93 53.62 -4.65
C PRO A 448 -3.09 53.28 -3.68
N THR A 449 -3.04 54.03 -2.57
CA THR A 449 -4.03 54.56 -1.61
C THR A 449 -5.53 54.20 -1.71
N PRO A 450 -6.24 54.02 -0.56
CA PRO A 450 -7.65 53.62 -0.54
C PRO A 450 -8.61 54.79 -0.75
N THR A 451 -9.68 54.56 -1.51
CA THR A 451 -10.86 55.44 -1.55
C THR A 451 -12.13 54.61 -1.33
N THR A 452 -12.95 55.06 -0.41
CA THR A 452 -14.23 54.48 0.01
C THR A 452 -15.37 54.87 -0.96
N VAL A 453 -16.46 54.10 -0.89
CA VAL A 453 -17.88 54.39 -1.21
C VAL A 453 -18.41 53.73 -2.48
N GLY A 454 -19.54 53.02 -2.33
CA GLY A 454 -20.57 52.96 -3.37
C GLY A 454 -21.27 51.61 -3.56
N LEU A 455 -22.30 51.35 -2.74
CA LEU A 455 -23.29 50.29 -2.96
C LEU A 455 -24.21 50.67 -4.13
N THR A 456 -24.33 49.83 -5.18
CA THR A 456 -25.54 49.82 -6.03
C THR A 456 -25.76 48.46 -6.68
N THR A 457 -27.00 48.02 -6.60
CA THR A 457 -27.67 46.88 -7.21
C THR A 457 -27.83 47.03 -8.73
N VAL A 458 -27.99 45.91 -9.47
CA VAL A 458 -29.15 45.58 -10.34
C VAL A 458 -28.88 44.34 -11.22
N ALA A 459 -29.75 43.34 -11.04
CA ALA A 459 -30.44 42.42 -11.97
C ALA A 459 -29.78 41.81 -13.24
N THR A 460 -29.78 40.47 -13.24
CA THR A 460 -30.22 39.49 -14.26
C THR A 460 -30.40 39.89 -15.73
N THR A 461 -29.84 39.06 -16.62
CA THR A 461 -30.53 38.63 -17.85
C THR A 461 -30.10 37.21 -18.21
N ALA A 462 -31.10 36.34 -18.38
CA ALA A 462 -30.97 34.99 -18.94
C ALA A 462 -31.17 35.06 -20.46
N LEU A 463 -30.58 34.11 -21.21
CA LEU A 463 -31.06 33.70 -22.53
C LEU A 463 -30.56 32.28 -22.86
N THR A 464 -31.41 31.58 -23.59
CA THR A 464 -31.59 30.13 -23.71
C THR A 464 -31.16 29.56 -25.06
N THR A 465 -30.75 28.28 -25.05
CA THR A 465 -31.00 27.18 -26.02
C THR A 465 -30.69 27.30 -27.52
N GLY A 466 -30.02 26.26 -28.04
CA GLY A 466 -30.07 25.85 -29.44
C GLY A 466 -29.44 24.46 -29.66
N GLU A 467 -30.26 23.41 -29.74
CA GLU A 467 -29.95 22.10 -30.34
C GLU A 467 -29.91 22.20 -31.87
N THR A 468 -29.07 21.43 -32.59
CA THR A 468 -29.52 20.47 -33.64
C THR A 468 -28.40 19.53 -34.14
N SER A 469 -28.74 18.23 -34.17
CA SER A 469 -28.52 17.17 -35.18
C SER A 469 -27.14 16.73 -35.72
N GLN A 470 -26.98 15.39 -35.70
CA GLN A 470 -26.02 14.52 -36.41
C GLN A 470 -26.14 14.53 -37.95
N PRO A 471 -25.23 13.82 -38.66
CA PRO A 471 -25.61 12.50 -39.18
C PRO A 471 -24.59 11.36 -38.93
N ASP A 472 -25.11 10.14 -39.07
CA ASP A 472 -24.49 8.83 -38.85
C ASP A 472 -24.16 8.15 -40.20
N PHE A 473 -23.09 7.33 -40.30
CA PHE A 473 -23.03 6.08 -41.09
C PHE A 473 -21.68 5.30 -40.90
N SER A 474 -21.82 4.17 -40.20
CA SER A 474 -21.32 2.80 -40.47
C SER A 474 -19.82 2.38 -40.44
N THR A 475 -19.54 1.56 -39.42
CA THR A 475 -19.11 0.12 -39.42
C THR A 475 -17.65 -0.36 -39.67
N GLN A 476 -17.27 -1.26 -38.73
CA GLN A 476 -16.29 -2.37 -38.72
C GLN A 476 -14.82 -2.08 -38.33
N SER A 477 -14.41 -2.51 -37.13
CA SER A 477 -13.77 -3.82 -36.91
C SER A 477 -13.34 -4.02 -35.45
N LYS A 478 -13.38 -5.28 -35.00
CA LYS A 478 -13.20 -5.78 -33.64
C LYS A 478 -11.76 -5.67 -33.14
N ARG A 479 -11.58 -5.18 -31.90
CA ARG A 479 -10.62 -5.70 -30.90
C ARG A 479 -11.08 -5.27 -29.50
N PRO A 480 -11.20 -6.18 -28.52
CA PRO A 480 -11.55 -5.78 -27.16
C PRO A 480 -10.34 -5.08 -26.51
N PRO A 481 -10.51 -3.95 -25.81
CA PRO A 481 -9.43 -3.33 -25.08
C PRO A 481 -9.06 -4.19 -23.87
N LEU A 482 -7.78 -4.50 -23.76
CA LEU A 482 -7.13 -5.08 -22.59
C LEU A 482 -7.40 -4.19 -21.38
N GLY A 483 -8.26 -4.65 -20.48
CA GLY A 483 -8.54 -3.98 -19.21
C GLY A 483 -7.42 -4.23 -18.21
N LEU A 484 -6.54 -3.25 -18.03
CA LEU A 484 -5.65 -3.12 -16.88
C LEU A 484 -6.32 -2.20 -15.86
N SER A 485 -6.50 -2.62 -14.61
CA SER A 485 -6.77 -1.68 -13.52
C SER A 485 -6.53 -2.28 -12.14
N GLY A 486 -5.83 -1.51 -11.30
CA GLY A 486 -5.40 -1.84 -9.95
C GLY A 486 -6.37 -1.42 -8.85
N HIS A 487 -7.14 -2.38 -8.35
CA HIS A 487 -7.92 -2.26 -7.12
C HIS A 487 -7.57 -3.40 -6.18
N GLU A 488 -7.78 -3.19 -4.87
CA GLU A 488 -7.93 -4.29 -3.93
C GLU A 488 -9.00 -5.26 -4.46
N THR A 489 -8.65 -6.55 -4.53
CA THR A 489 -9.51 -7.53 -5.18
C THR A 489 -10.24 -8.40 -4.17
N GLY A 490 -11.57 -8.36 -4.22
CA GLY A 490 -12.44 -9.32 -3.55
C GLY A 490 -12.73 -10.56 -4.38
N SER A 491 -12.53 -11.72 -3.78
CA SER A 491 -12.94 -13.00 -4.37
C SER A 491 -14.28 -13.45 -3.78
N THR A 492 -15.40 -13.04 -4.38
CA THR A 492 -16.71 -13.60 -4.06
C THR A 492 -16.90 -14.95 -4.76
N ARG A 493 -16.80 -16.06 -4.02
CA ARG A 493 -17.33 -17.36 -4.47
C ARG A 493 -18.85 -17.37 -4.24
N SER A 494 -19.63 -17.20 -5.31
CA SER A 494 -21.06 -17.47 -5.29
C SER A 494 -21.30 -18.95 -5.59
N SER A 495 -21.84 -19.70 -4.63
CA SER A 495 -22.37 -21.04 -4.84
C SER A 495 -23.85 -20.93 -5.22
N SER A 496 -24.17 -20.99 -6.52
CA SER A 496 -25.55 -21.09 -6.98
C SER A 496 -25.99 -22.55 -7.09
N ALA A 497 -27.03 -22.88 -6.34
CA ALA A 497 -27.73 -24.16 -6.37
C ALA A 497 -28.52 -24.37 -7.68
N THR A 498 -28.45 -25.60 -8.16
CA THR A 498 -29.39 -26.40 -8.95
C THR A 498 -30.54 -25.69 -9.69
N ALA A 499 -30.46 -25.69 -11.03
CA ALA A 499 -31.64 -25.62 -11.89
C ALA A 499 -31.54 -26.67 -13.02
N LYS A 500 -32.59 -27.48 -13.12
CA LYS A 500 -32.81 -28.62 -14.01
C LYS A 500 -33.12 -28.13 -15.44
N PRO A 501 -32.53 -28.67 -16.51
CA PRO A 501 -32.95 -28.33 -17.88
C PRO A 501 -34.05 -29.27 -18.39
N THR A 502 -35.09 -28.69 -18.98
CA THR A 502 -36.13 -29.36 -19.77
C THR A 502 -35.70 -29.40 -21.23
N GLU A 503 -35.80 -30.58 -21.85
CA GLU A 503 -35.56 -30.88 -23.27
C GLU A 503 -36.66 -30.36 -24.20
N SER A 504 -36.29 -30.08 -25.45
CA SER A 504 -36.79 -30.73 -26.69
C SER A 504 -36.21 -29.96 -27.90
N THR A 505 -35.88 -30.50 -29.09
CA THR A 505 -35.88 -31.86 -29.66
C THR A 505 -35.13 -31.87 -31.01
N LYS A 506 -34.80 -33.10 -31.49
CA LYS A 506 -34.35 -33.56 -32.83
C LYS A 506 -32.85 -33.37 -33.16
N SER A 507 -32.08 -34.39 -33.58
CA SER A 507 -32.41 -35.64 -34.29
C SER A 507 -31.49 -36.84 -33.95
N ALA A 508 -32.15 -38.00 -33.82
CA ALA A 508 -31.82 -39.40 -34.16
C ALA A 508 -30.39 -39.99 -34.14
N ALA A 509 -30.29 -41.12 -33.43
CA ALA A 509 -29.20 -42.09 -33.32
C ALA A 509 -29.16 -43.13 -34.46
N PRO A 510 -28.14 -44.01 -34.48
CA PRO A 510 -28.46 -45.40 -34.11
C PRO A 510 -27.47 -46.07 -33.14
N ASP A 511 -28.11 -46.81 -32.24
CA ASP A 511 -27.87 -48.15 -31.69
C ASP A 511 -26.63 -48.59 -30.91
N ALA A 512 -26.95 -49.42 -29.92
CA ALA A 512 -26.15 -49.84 -28.79
C ALA A 512 -25.41 -51.16 -29.05
N SER A 513 -24.09 -51.10 -28.94
CA SER A 513 -23.20 -52.23 -28.66
C SER A 513 -21.92 -51.68 -28.04
N ALA A 514 -21.29 -52.43 -27.15
CA ALA A 514 -20.03 -52.12 -26.46
C ALA A 514 -20.13 -51.25 -25.19
N ARG A 515 -20.96 -51.68 -24.24
CA ARG A 515 -20.78 -51.35 -22.82
C ARG A 515 -20.00 -52.46 -22.11
N GLN A 516 -18.77 -52.75 -22.56
CA GLN A 516 -17.87 -53.66 -21.83
C GLN A 516 -16.39 -53.59 -22.24
N THR A 517 -15.84 -52.43 -22.61
CA THR A 517 -14.41 -52.31 -22.98
C THR A 517 -13.83 -50.91 -22.72
N ALA A 518 -13.78 -50.47 -21.46
CA ALA A 518 -13.02 -49.26 -21.09
C ALA A 518 -12.50 -49.25 -19.64
N LYS A 519 -12.33 -50.43 -19.02
CA LYS A 519 -11.63 -50.58 -17.73
C LYS A 519 -10.51 -51.65 -17.76
N LEU A 520 -10.18 -52.17 -18.95
CA LEU A 520 -9.01 -53.03 -19.21
C LEU A 520 -8.25 -52.46 -20.42
N ALA A 521 -7.70 -51.25 -20.31
CA ALA A 521 -6.81 -50.69 -21.35
C ALA A 521 -5.71 -49.76 -20.80
N VAL A 522 -5.78 -49.36 -19.52
CA VAL A 522 -4.77 -48.50 -18.88
C VAL A 522 -3.76 -49.33 -18.05
N VAL A 523 -4.11 -50.57 -17.68
CA VAL A 523 -3.23 -51.44 -16.87
C VAL A 523 -2.29 -52.30 -17.74
N PHE A 524 -2.56 -52.46 -19.03
CA PHE A 524 -1.70 -53.22 -19.95
C PHE A 524 -0.74 -52.36 -20.80
N PHE A 525 -0.85 -51.03 -20.76
CA PHE A 525 0.07 -50.13 -21.49
C PHE A 525 1.34 -49.77 -20.69
N PHE A 526 1.37 -50.03 -19.37
CA PHE A 526 2.56 -49.83 -18.52
C PHE A 526 3.36 -51.11 -18.23
N ALA A 527 2.82 -52.30 -18.53
CA ALA A 527 3.55 -53.55 -18.36
C ALA A 527 4.42 -53.92 -19.58
N ALA A 528 4.15 -53.35 -20.77
CA ALA A 528 4.87 -53.67 -22.00
C ALA A 528 6.02 -52.70 -22.33
N LEU A 529 6.11 -51.53 -21.68
CA LEU A 529 7.25 -50.61 -21.86
C LEU A 529 8.40 -50.86 -20.87
N ALA A 530 8.15 -51.62 -19.80
CA ALA A 530 9.17 -52.06 -18.85
C ALA A 530 9.91 -53.35 -19.28
N ALA A 531 9.55 -53.94 -20.42
CA ALA A 531 10.18 -55.15 -20.98
C ALA A 531 10.90 -54.91 -22.33
N LEU A 532 11.12 -53.65 -22.73
CA LEU A 532 11.79 -53.29 -23.99
C LEU A 532 12.85 -52.18 -23.83
N VAL A 533 13.41 -52.05 -22.61
CA VAL A 533 14.72 -51.45 -22.33
C VAL A 533 15.47 -52.27 -21.26
N ALA A 534 15.39 -53.60 -21.38
CA ALA A 534 16.51 -54.45 -20.99
C ALA A 534 17.47 -54.51 -22.19
#